data_AF-A0A6P0YUU1-F1
#
_entry.id   AF-A0A6P0YUU1-F1
#
_cell.length_a   1.000
_cell.length_b   1.000
_cell.length_c   1.000
_cell.angle_alpha   90.00
_cell.angle_beta   90.00
_cell.angle_gamma   90.00
#
_symmetry.space_group_name_H-M   'P 1'
#
loop_
_entity.id
_entity.type
_entity.pdbx_description
1 polymer ?
#
loop_
_entity_poly.entity_id
_entity_poly.type
_entity_poly.pdbx_seq_one_letter_code
_entity_poly.pdbx_strand_id
1 'polypeptide(L)'
;MPRIVLVNPQIPPNTGNIARTCAATQTPLHLVGPLGFEISDRYLKRAGLDYWPHVDLHYHSSFIDFQQHHAGIGGRWLGFTTRGRCNYSQFQFEPTDWLLFGCETEGLSTDVLATCDQTIYIPITQKHVRSLNLSVSVAVGLFEAMRQLTEPSQSAAE
;
A
#
# COMPACT_ATOMS: atom_id res chain seq x y z
N MET A 1 8.33 9.79 4.65
CA MET A 1 8.35 8.33 4.51
C MET A 1 7.10 7.91 3.75
N PRO A 2 7.20 6.92 2.84
CA PRO A 2 6.04 6.45 2.09
C PRO A 2 4.91 6.01 3.01
N ARG A 3 3.69 5.90 2.47
CA ARG A 3 2.50 5.45 3.21
C ARG A 3 1.83 4.32 2.46
N ILE A 4 1.33 3.32 3.18
CA ILE A 4 0.55 2.23 2.59
C ILE A 4 -0.93 2.56 2.69
N VAL A 5 -1.65 2.39 1.59
CA VAL A 5 -3.11 2.58 1.54
C VAL A 5 -3.76 1.32 1.01
N LEU A 6 -4.65 0.72 1.81
CA LEU A 6 -5.48 -0.41 1.40
C LEU A 6 -6.90 0.09 1.15
N VAL A 7 -7.35 0.02 -0.10
CA VAL A 7 -8.69 0.44 -0.53
C VAL A 7 -9.60 -0.78 -0.59
N ASN A 8 -10.65 -0.77 0.25
CA ASN A 8 -11.63 -1.85 0.38
C ASN A 8 -11.00 -3.24 0.62
N PRO A 9 -10.07 -3.42 1.58
CA PRO A 9 -9.47 -4.73 1.83
C PRO A 9 -10.52 -5.72 2.31
N GLN A 10 -10.52 -6.95 1.75
CA GLN A 10 -11.57 -7.94 2.01
C GLN A 10 -11.10 -9.11 2.87
N ILE A 11 -9.79 -9.44 2.87
CA ILE A 11 -9.28 -10.62 3.57
C ILE A 11 -8.49 -10.20 4.83
N PRO A 12 -9.04 -10.41 6.05
CA PRO A 12 -8.39 -9.96 7.28
C PRO A 12 -6.95 -10.46 7.48
N PRO A 13 -6.59 -11.73 7.15
CA PRO A 13 -5.21 -12.20 7.22
C PRO A 13 -4.19 -11.36 6.42
N ASN A 14 -4.56 -10.84 5.24
CA ASN A 14 -3.65 -10.00 4.46
C ASN A 14 -3.41 -8.67 5.16
N THR A 15 -4.48 -8.04 5.66
CA THR A 15 -4.38 -6.77 6.41
C THR A 15 -3.54 -6.95 7.67
N GLY A 16 -3.69 -8.07 8.40
CA GLY A 16 -2.84 -8.38 9.55
C GLY A 16 -1.36 -8.52 9.19
N ASN A 17 -1.04 -9.23 8.11
CA ASN A 17 0.34 -9.34 7.63
C ASN A 17 0.92 -7.98 7.21
N ILE A 18 0.13 -7.16 6.51
CA ILE A 18 0.54 -5.81 6.09
C ILE A 18 0.76 -4.91 7.30
N ALA A 19 -0.12 -4.96 8.30
CA ALA A 19 0.02 -4.22 9.55
C ALA A 19 1.32 -4.61 10.27
N ARG A 20 1.67 -5.90 10.30
CA ARG A 20 2.97 -6.35 10.84
C ARG A 20 4.14 -5.76 10.07
N THR A 21 4.09 -5.76 8.74
CA THR A 21 5.13 -5.15 7.89
C THR A 21 5.24 -3.64 8.15
N CYS A 22 4.11 -2.94 8.29
CA CYS A 22 4.05 -1.52 8.60
C CYS A 22 4.66 -1.21 9.97
N ALA A 23 4.33 -1.98 11.01
CA ALA A 23 4.95 -1.85 12.33
C ALA A 23 6.47 -2.07 12.28
N ALA A 24 6.94 -3.10 11.56
CA ALA A 24 8.36 -3.42 11.45
C ALA A 24 9.16 -2.34 10.70
N THR A 25 8.52 -1.58 9.82
CA THR A 25 9.14 -0.54 8.99
C THR A 25 8.80 0.88 9.46
N GLN A 26 8.00 1.00 10.54
CA GLN A 26 7.41 2.26 11.02
C GLN A 26 6.60 3.01 9.95
N THR A 27 6.11 2.32 8.93
CA THR A 27 5.37 2.90 7.80
C THR A 27 3.90 3.13 8.19
N PRO A 28 3.32 4.32 7.98
CA PRO A 28 1.89 4.54 8.22
C PRO A 28 1.01 3.66 7.33
N LEU A 29 -0.03 3.09 7.94
CA LEU A 29 -1.03 2.26 7.28
C LEU A 29 -2.38 2.96 7.26
N HIS A 30 -2.92 3.17 6.07
CA HIS A 30 -4.24 3.72 5.84
C HIS A 30 -5.18 2.63 5.35
N LEU A 31 -6.31 2.44 6.05
CA LEU A 31 -7.40 1.57 5.61
C LEU A 31 -8.55 2.43 5.13
N VAL A 32 -8.99 2.23 3.88
CA VAL A 32 -10.06 3.00 3.26
C VAL A 32 -11.26 2.10 3.03
N GLY A 33 -12.39 2.48 3.62
CA GLY A 33 -13.63 1.72 3.63
C GLY A 33 -14.38 1.69 2.29
N PRO A 34 -15.40 0.82 2.17
CA PRO A 34 -15.83 -0.13 3.21
C PRO A 34 -14.81 -1.26 3.43
N LEU A 35 -14.65 -1.75 4.65
CA LEU A 35 -13.79 -2.91 4.92
C LEU A 35 -14.62 -4.19 4.77
N GLY A 36 -14.05 -5.25 4.22
CA GLY A 36 -14.72 -6.56 4.17
C GLY A 36 -14.71 -7.33 5.50
N PHE A 37 -14.21 -6.72 6.57
CA PHE A 37 -14.10 -7.29 7.91
C PHE A 37 -14.15 -6.19 8.98
N GLU A 38 -14.40 -6.57 10.23
CA GLU A 38 -14.34 -5.63 11.35
C GLU A 38 -12.91 -5.49 11.89
N ILE A 39 -12.50 -4.28 12.27
CA ILE A 39 -11.18 -4.05 12.91
C ILE A 39 -11.13 -4.69 14.31
N SER A 40 -12.30 -4.90 14.95
CA SER A 40 -12.47 -5.65 16.20
C SER A 40 -12.26 -7.16 16.04
N ASP A 41 -12.20 -7.66 14.81
CA ASP A 41 -12.30 -9.08 14.53
C ASP A 41 -11.16 -9.86 15.19
N ARG A 42 -11.54 -10.99 15.79
CA ARG A 42 -10.68 -11.92 16.50
C ARG A 42 -9.57 -12.46 15.60
N TYR A 43 -9.75 -12.40 14.28
CA TYR A 43 -8.77 -12.75 13.26
C TYR A 43 -7.59 -11.78 13.18
N LEU A 44 -7.82 -10.48 13.36
CA LEU A 44 -6.72 -9.54 13.55
C LEU A 44 -6.00 -9.93 14.85
N LYS A 45 -6.73 -10.23 15.94
CA LYS A 45 -6.17 -10.70 17.23
C LYS A 45 -5.40 -12.02 17.21
N ARG A 46 -5.72 -12.94 16.29
CA ARG A 46 -5.06 -14.26 16.18
C ARG A 46 -3.73 -14.23 15.44
N ALA A 47 -3.39 -13.14 14.76
CA ALA A 47 -2.11 -12.99 14.07
C ALA A 47 -0.91 -12.70 15.00
N GLY A 48 -0.96 -13.06 16.29
CA GLY A 48 0.16 -12.88 17.24
C GLY A 48 0.50 -11.40 17.48
N LEU A 49 -0.45 -10.67 18.06
CA LEU A 49 -0.52 -9.20 18.06
C LEU A 49 0.25 -8.47 19.16
N ASP A 50 1.57 -8.59 19.16
CA ASP A 50 2.38 -7.70 19.99
C ASP A 50 2.62 -6.35 19.29
N TYR A 51 2.24 -6.23 18.00
CA TYR A 51 2.64 -5.12 17.14
C TYR A 51 1.57 -4.07 16.82
N TRP A 52 0.27 -4.32 17.00
CA TRP A 52 -0.76 -3.30 16.65
C TRP A 52 -0.63 -1.97 17.40
N PRO A 53 -0.24 -1.95 18.69
CA PRO A 53 0.06 -0.69 19.36
C PRO A 53 1.21 0.10 18.71
N HIS A 54 2.01 -0.55 17.85
CA HIS A 54 3.12 0.03 17.11
C HIS A 54 2.79 0.35 15.65
N VAL A 55 1.57 0.08 15.19
CA VAL A 55 1.11 0.46 13.85
C VAL A 55 0.54 1.86 13.92
N ASP A 56 1.11 2.79 13.15
CA ASP A 56 0.49 4.08 12.88
C ASP A 56 -0.67 3.87 11.89
N LEU A 57 -1.86 3.59 12.46
CA LEU A 57 -3.04 3.17 11.73
C LEU A 57 -4.03 4.33 11.58
N HIS A 58 -4.39 4.63 10.34
CA HIS A 58 -5.44 5.58 10.00
C HIS A 58 -6.60 4.87 9.30
N TYR A 59 -7.82 5.08 9.80
CA TYR A 59 -9.03 4.57 9.15
C TYR A 59 -9.81 5.70 8.50
N HIS A 60 -10.21 5.48 7.25
CA HIS A 60 -11.03 6.38 6.44
C HIS A 60 -12.32 5.66 6.09
N SER A 61 -13.46 6.28 6.37
CA SER A 61 -14.77 5.67 6.19
C SER A 61 -15.13 5.43 4.72
N SER A 62 -14.55 6.22 3.81
CA SER A 62 -14.78 6.16 2.37
C SER A 62 -13.57 6.70 1.60
N PHE A 63 -13.55 6.50 0.29
CA PHE A 63 -12.50 7.08 -0.56
C PHE A 63 -12.51 8.61 -0.58
N ILE A 64 -13.69 9.24 -0.44
CA ILE A 64 -13.82 10.71 -0.36
C ILE A 64 -13.20 11.25 0.94
N ASP A 65 -13.45 10.56 2.06
CA ASP A 65 -12.84 10.89 3.35
C ASP A 65 -11.31 10.82 3.27
N PHE A 66 -10.79 9.75 2.64
CA PHE A 66 -9.37 9.61 2.36
C PHE A 66 -8.81 10.72 1.45
N GLN A 67 -9.55 11.11 0.39
CA GLN A 67 -9.17 12.23 -0.49
C GLN A 67 -9.01 13.55 0.28
N GLN A 68 -9.94 13.86 1.17
CA GLN A 68 -9.88 15.07 2.00
C GLN A 68 -8.69 15.06 2.94
N HIS A 69 -8.42 13.91 3.57
CA HIS A 69 -7.24 13.74 4.42
C HIS A 69 -5.94 13.94 3.64
N HIS A 70 -5.83 13.30 2.46
CA HIS A 70 -4.66 13.44 1.60
C HIS A 70 -4.44 14.88 1.14
N ALA A 71 -5.50 15.63 0.79
CA ALA A 71 -5.39 17.01 0.36
C ALA A 71 -4.72 17.94 1.39
N GLY A 72 -4.82 17.61 2.68
CA GLY A 72 -4.12 18.34 3.76
C GLY A 72 -2.62 18.02 3.89
N ILE A 73 -2.15 16.93 3.28
CA ILE A 73 -0.77 16.43 3.41
C ILE A 73 0.01 16.52 2.09
N GLY A 74 -0.65 16.22 0.97
CA GLY A 74 -0.05 16.11 -0.35
C GLY A 74 0.76 14.83 -0.59
N GLY A 75 1.54 14.81 -1.67
CA GLY A 75 2.32 13.66 -2.14
C GLY A 75 1.63 12.87 -3.26
N ARG A 76 2.39 12.08 -4.01
CA ARG A 76 1.90 11.37 -5.20
C ARG A 76 1.16 10.10 -4.82
N TRP A 77 0.09 9.79 -5.54
CA TRP A 77 -0.64 8.55 -5.47
C TRP A 77 -0.13 7.55 -6.50
N LEU A 78 0.39 6.43 -6.01
CA LEU A 78 0.94 5.35 -6.82
C LEU A 78 0.00 4.15 -6.74
N GLY A 79 -0.81 3.96 -7.78
CA GLY A 79 -1.75 2.85 -7.85
C GLY A 79 -1.07 1.55 -8.28
N PHE A 80 -0.98 0.57 -7.39
CA PHE A 80 -0.48 -0.77 -7.74
C PHE A 80 -1.57 -1.59 -8.44
N THR A 81 -1.26 -2.03 -9.66
CA THR A 81 -2.16 -2.83 -10.49
C THR A 81 -1.38 -3.65 -11.50
N THR A 82 -1.88 -4.84 -11.86
CA THR A 82 -1.25 -5.70 -12.88
C THR A 82 -1.27 -5.09 -14.27
N ARG A 83 -2.11 -4.05 -14.48
CA ARG A 83 -2.21 -3.27 -15.72
C ARG A 83 -1.48 -1.92 -15.64
N GLY A 84 -0.54 -1.79 -14.70
CA GLY A 84 0.21 -0.55 -14.48
C GLY A 84 1.12 -0.21 -15.65
N ARG A 85 1.50 1.07 -15.75
CA ARG A 85 2.37 1.57 -16.82
C ARG A 85 3.85 1.48 -16.45
N CYS A 86 4.18 1.59 -15.17
CA CYS A 86 5.54 1.66 -14.68
C CYS A 86 5.92 0.35 -13.96
N ASN A 87 7.08 -0.21 -14.29
CA ASN A 87 7.62 -1.34 -13.54
C ASN A 87 8.08 -0.87 -12.16
N TYR A 88 7.66 -1.54 -11.08
CA TYR A 88 7.99 -1.17 -9.71
C TYR A 88 9.50 -0.99 -9.47
N SER A 89 10.35 -1.82 -10.07
CA SER A 89 11.80 -1.78 -9.83
C SER A 89 12.53 -0.72 -10.66
N GLN A 90 11.84 -0.08 -11.61
CA GLN A 90 12.37 0.99 -12.45
C GLN A 90 11.76 2.35 -12.10
N PHE A 91 10.72 2.35 -11.26
CA PHE A 91 10.06 3.55 -10.80
C PHE A 91 10.91 4.27 -9.76
N GLN A 92 10.90 5.60 -9.78
CA GLN A 92 11.62 6.45 -8.80
C GLN A 92 10.67 6.84 -7.67
N PHE A 93 10.82 6.19 -6.52
CA PHE A 93 10.02 6.47 -5.33
C PHE A 93 10.53 7.71 -4.59
N GLU A 94 9.59 8.43 -3.98
CA GLU A 94 9.83 9.64 -3.18
C GLU A 94 9.35 9.43 -1.74
N PRO A 95 9.94 10.13 -0.75
CA PRO A 95 9.54 10.01 0.66
C PRO A 95 8.08 10.36 0.94
N THR A 96 7.39 11.06 0.05
CA THR A 96 6.00 11.51 0.24
C THR A 96 4.98 10.63 -0.48
N ASP A 97 5.42 9.56 -1.15
CA ASP A 97 4.54 8.71 -1.95
C ASP A 97 3.52 7.93 -1.11
N TRP A 98 2.32 7.79 -1.68
CA TRP A 98 1.25 6.96 -1.17
C TRP A 98 1.10 5.76 -2.09
N LEU A 99 1.35 4.56 -1.56
CA LEU A 99 1.28 3.32 -2.31
C LEU A 99 -0.11 2.73 -2.10
N LEU A 100 -0.96 2.88 -3.12
CA LEU A 100 -2.36 2.45 -3.10
C LEU A 100 -2.48 1.02 -3.63
N PHE A 101 -3.15 0.17 -2.85
CA PHE A 101 -3.48 -1.20 -3.21
C PHE A 101 -4.98 -1.41 -3.00
N GLY A 102 -5.63 -2.04 -3.97
CA GLY A 102 -7.06 -2.34 -3.87
C GLY A 102 -7.33 -3.70 -3.24
N CYS A 103 -8.60 -4.10 -3.29
CA CYS A 103 -9.04 -5.37 -2.74
C CYS A 103 -8.42 -6.56 -3.50
N GLU A 104 -8.39 -7.72 -2.86
CA GLU A 104 -7.74 -8.92 -3.39
C GLU A 104 -8.36 -9.45 -4.67
N THR A 105 -9.66 -9.21 -4.86
CA THR A 105 -10.47 -9.79 -5.93
C THR A 105 -10.45 -8.95 -7.19
N GLU A 106 -10.61 -7.63 -7.06
CA GLU A 106 -10.79 -6.70 -8.19
C GLU A 106 -9.64 -5.69 -8.32
N GLY A 107 -8.79 -5.56 -7.31
CA GLY A 107 -7.77 -4.53 -7.24
C GLY A 107 -8.39 -3.14 -7.02
N LEU A 108 -7.70 -2.10 -7.51
CA LEU A 108 -8.21 -0.73 -7.49
C LEU A 108 -9.29 -0.56 -8.57
N SER A 109 -10.39 0.11 -8.23
CA SER A 109 -11.42 0.46 -9.21
C SER A 109 -10.85 1.40 -10.28
N THR A 110 -11.49 1.44 -11.45
CA THR A 110 -11.09 2.35 -12.54
C THR A 110 -11.10 3.80 -12.09
N ASP A 111 -12.09 4.20 -11.27
CA ASP A 111 -12.21 5.56 -10.76
C ASP A 111 -11.04 5.91 -9.84
N VAL A 112 -10.63 5.00 -8.95
CA VAL A 112 -9.47 5.21 -8.08
C VAL A 112 -8.18 5.27 -8.91
N LEU A 113 -8.01 4.35 -9.87
CA LEU A 113 -6.83 4.36 -10.76
C LEU A 113 -6.73 5.65 -11.58
N ALA A 114 -7.85 6.25 -11.98
CA ALA A 114 -7.87 7.52 -12.72
C ALA A 114 -7.42 8.71 -11.86
N THR A 115 -7.48 8.61 -10.53
CA THR A 115 -6.98 9.64 -9.61
C THR A 115 -5.50 9.48 -9.25
N CYS A 116 -4.89 8.33 -9.54
CA CYS A 116 -3.47 8.11 -9.25
C CYS A 116 -2.57 8.89 -10.22
N ASP A 117 -1.53 9.52 -9.67
CA ASP A 117 -0.50 10.18 -10.47
C ASP A 117 0.24 9.20 -11.38
N GLN A 118 0.50 7.99 -10.87
CA GLN A 118 1.14 6.92 -11.63
C GLN A 118 0.54 5.56 -11.29
N THR A 119 0.64 4.63 -12.23
CA THR A 119 0.21 3.23 -12.02
C THR A 119 1.41 2.30 -12.15
N ILE A 120 1.62 1.49 -11.12
CA ILE A 120 2.80 0.65 -10.96
C ILE A 120 2.41 -0.82 -11.04
N TYR A 121 3.20 -1.64 -11.72
CA TYR A 121 3.03 -3.08 -11.77
C TYR A 121 4.26 -3.83 -11.27
N ILE A 122 4.02 -5.00 -10.69
CA ILE A 122 5.05 -5.98 -10.34
C ILE A 122 5.06 -7.04 -11.45
N PRO A 123 6.18 -7.29 -12.15
CA PRO A 123 6.26 -8.31 -13.18
C PRO A 123 5.90 -9.70 -12.66
N ILE A 124 5.06 -10.42 -13.41
CA ILE A 124 4.70 -11.83 -13.14
C ILE A 124 5.05 -12.64 -14.39
N THR A 125 6.07 -13.48 -14.29
CA THR A 125 6.59 -14.26 -15.44
C THR A 125 5.67 -15.44 -15.81
N GLN A 126 5.01 -16.04 -14.81
CA GLN A 126 4.12 -17.18 -15.03
C GLN A 126 2.74 -16.73 -15.53
N LYS A 127 2.40 -17.07 -16.78
CA LYS A 127 1.17 -16.64 -17.46
C LYS A 127 -0.13 -17.10 -16.77
N HIS A 128 -0.10 -18.20 -16.01
CA HIS A 128 -1.26 -18.70 -15.26
C HIS A 128 -1.49 -17.98 -13.92
N VAL A 129 -0.54 -17.18 -13.46
CA VAL A 129 -0.67 -16.41 -12.22
C VAL A 129 -1.19 -15.02 -12.55
N ARG A 130 -2.41 -14.71 -12.09
CA ARG A 130 -3.08 -13.43 -12.39
C ARG A 130 -2.61 -12.28 -11.50
N SER A 131 -2.24 -12.60 -10.26
CA SER A 131 -1.82 -11.63 -9.25
C SER A 131 -1.03 -12.34 -8.15
N LEU A 132 -0.23 -11.57 -7.42
CA LEU A 132 0.36 -12.03 -6.16
C LEU A 132 -0.66 -11.88 -5.03
N ASN A 133 -0.38 -12.52 -3.90
CA ASN A 133 -1.09 -12.22 -2.67
C ASN A 133 -0.90 -10.72 -2.31
N LEU A 134 -1.96 -10.06 -1.82
CA LEU A 134 -1.94 -8.63 -1.50
C LEU A 134 -0.82 -8.24 -0.53
N SER A 135 -0.62 -9.00 0.56
CA SER A 135 0.43 -8.71 1.53
C SER A 135 1.83 -8.83 0.93
N VAL A 136 2.03 -9.76 -0.02
CA VAL A 136 3.28 -9.89 -0.76
C VAL A 136 3.50 -8.71 -1.70
N SER A 137 2.47 -8.29 -2.45
CA SER A 137 2.55 -7.11 -3.30
C SER A 137 2.90 -5.84 -2.54
N VAL A 138 2.29 -5.64 -1.36
CA VAL A 138 2.59 -4.50 -0.48
C VAL A 138 4.03 -4.56 0.00
N ALA A 139 4.49 -5.72 0.49
CA ALA A 139 5.87 -5.87 0.95
C ALA A 139 6.88 -5.58 -0.17
N VAL A 140 6.67 -6.12 -1.38
CA VAL A 140 7.57 -5.88 -2.52
C VAL A 140 7.63 -4.40 -2.90
N GLY A 141 6.48 -3.73 -3.01
CA GLY A 141 6.44 -2.29 -3.31
C GLY A 141 7.08 -1.43 -2.23
N LEU A 142 6.76 -1.71 -0.96
CA LEU A 142 7.28 -0.97 0.18
C LEU A 142 8.80 -1.12 0.34
N PHE A 143 9.31 -2.35 0.31
CA PHE A 143 10.75 -2.57 0.51
C PHE A 143 11.59 -2.05 -0.65
N GLU A 144 11.07 -2.03 -1.89
CA GLU A 144 11.78 -1.35 -2.99
C GLU A 144 11.82 0.16 -2.79
N ALA A 145 10.69 0.78 -2.41
CA ALA A 145 10.66 2.20 -2.08
C ALA A 145 11.63 2.52 -0.94
N MET A 146 11.63 1.73 0.13
CA MET A 146 12.56 1.90 1.25
C MET A 146 14.01 1.73 0.82
N ARG A 147 14.33 0.76 -0.04
CA ARG A 147 15.70 0.57 -0.57
C ARG A 147 16.18 1.84 -1.26
N GLN A 148 15.37 2.42 -2.15
CA GLN A 148 15.71 3.66 -2.86
C GLN A 148 15.85 4.86 -1.91
N LEU A 149 15.03 4.93 -0.87
CA LEU A 149 15.00 6.07 0.07
C LEU A 149 16.02 5.96 1.20
N THR A 150 16.61 4.78 1.42
CA THR A 150 17.64 4.54 2.45
C THR A 150 19.05 4.64 1.88
N GLU A 151 19.24 4.41 0.57
CA GLU A 151 20.52 4.67 -0.07
C GLU A 151 20.81 6.18 -0.05
N PRO A 152 21.96 6.62 0.49
CA PRO A 152 22.31 8.03 0.44
C PRO A 152 22.38 8.42 -1.04
N SER A 153 21.61 9.43 -1.41
CA SER A 153 21.60 10.02 -2.74
C SER A 153 23.07 10.26 -3.12
N GLN A 154 23.62 9.45 -4.03
CA GLN A 154 24.92 9.74 -4.60
C GLN A 154 24.74 11.05 -5.38
N SER A 155 25.16 12.15 -4.75
CA SER A 155 25.63 13.42 -5.34
C SER A 155 25.24 13.62 -6.82
N ALA A 156 24.36 14.55 -7.20
CA ALA A 156 24.67 15.98 -7.19
C ALA A 156 26.15 16.29 -6.92
N ALA A 157 27.02 15.81 -7.81
CA ALA A 157 28.37 16.31 -7.99
C ALA A 157 28.38 17.02 -9.35
N GLU A 158 28.06 18.32 -9.33
CA GLU A 158 28.55 19.31 -10.29
C GLU A 158 29.52 20.24 -9.57
#